data_AF-A0A6F9DLZ4-F1
#
_entry.id   AF-A0A6F9DLZ4-F1
#
_cell.length_a   1.000
_cell.length_b   1.000
_cell.length_c   1.000
_cell.angle_alpha   90.00
_cell.angle_beta   90.00
_cell.angle_gamma   90.00
#
_symmetry.space_group_name_H-M   'P 1'
#
loop_
_entity.id
_entity.type
_entity.pdbx_description
1 polymer ?
#
loop_
_entity_poly.entity_id
_entity_poly.type
_entity_poly.pdbx_seq_one_letter_code
_entity_poly.pdbx_strand_id
1 'polypeptide(L)'
;MLLYKTAESILQKAKKHQGSVKNLVFAANYKNPKQLFALVCETLKYWDVLEEIISQSKLRIKASSEMAALLVYDQLFGKGIQCGGKLKFLVAKHKLLLQSTLVRVKVKRGAVTNSELLSNEKSMEPLPKYLRINTLLIDKQSVVNHLVGDGYSIITKEKSLAKMEIKVDDHIANLLTFHHRTDLHDHPLYTNGKIIFQDKASCMPAQILDPQPDTDVIDACAAPGNKTSHIAALMKNTGKLFAFDLDDKRLKTMNKLLAKAGVKNCTTKCQDFLLVNPSDPMYSKVSSLLVDPSCSGSGIVSRLSKLVDKQSSDTETRLTALSDFQTKVLNHALLFPHAKRIVYSTCSVHEMENEAVVKKVLAQNPKFMLQQSMPSWKRRGNPTTGLEAEKLIRCDPVNDQTNGFFVALIVKKHEIEGTPDKAKKPKRKRRKK
;
A
#
# COMPACT_ATOMS: atom_id res chain seq x y z
N MET A 1 23.54 -26.03 4.83
CA MET A 1 22.82 -25.60 6.05
C MET A 1 22.55 -24.09 6.05
N LEU A 2 23.48 -23.27 5.54
CA LEU A 2 23.35 -21.82 5.47
C LEU A 2 22.04 -21.35 4.81
N LEU A 3 21.67 -21.89 3.64
CA LEU A 3 20.40 -21.57 2.94
C LEU A 3 19.18 -21.65 3.87
N TYR A 4 19.02 -22.77 4.59
CA TYR A 4 17.87 -23.01 5.46
C TYR A 4 17.88 -22.14 6.72
N LYS A 5 19.05 -21.91 7.33
CA LYS A 5 19.17 -20.99 8.48
C LYS A 5 18.83 -19.55 8.08
N THR A 6 19.28 -19.12 6.90
CA THR A 6 18.94 -17.80 6.36
C THR A 6 17.44 -17.71 6.05
N ALA A 7 16.86 -18.75 5.42
CA ALA A 7 15.43 -18.81 5.12
C ALA A 7 14.56 -18.82 6.41
N GLU A 8 14.97 -19.58 7.42
CA GLU A 8 14.34 -19.62 8.76
C GLU A 8 14.33 -18.23 9.39
N SER A 9 15.48 -17.55 9.42
CA SER A 9 15.56 -16.18 9.95
C SER A 9 14.64 -15.22 9.19
N ILE A 10 14.53 -15.35 7.86
CA ILE A 10 13.63 -14.53 7.05
C ILE A 10 12.17 -14.83 7.37
N LEU A 11 11.76 -16.09 7.50
CA LEU A 11 10.40 -16.46 7.88
C LEU A 11 10.04 -15.90 9.25
N GLN A 12 10.93 -16.04 10.24
CA GLN A 12 10.73 -15.49 11.59
C GLN A 12 10.60 -13.96 11.58
N LYS A 13 11.47 -13.27 10.84
CA LYS A 13 11.40 -11.80 10.68
C LYS A 13 10.14 -11.36 9.94
N ALA A 14 9.72 -12.11 8.92
CA ALA A 14 8.52 -11.83 8.15
C ALA A 14 7.27 -11.97 9.04
N LYS A 15 7.15 -13.06 9.81
CA LYS A 15 6.06 -13.27 10.79
C LYS A 15 6.02 -12.19 11.88
N LYS A 16 7.17 -11.63 12.24
CA LYS A 16 7.28 -10.48 13.16
C LYS A 16 7.09 -9.13 12.46
N HIS A 17 6.70 -9.11 11.19
CA HIS A 17 6.54 -7.92 10.34
C HIS A 17 7.75 -6.97 10.33
N GLN A 18 8.97 -7.50 10.46
CA GLN A 18 10.21 -6.72 10.45
C GLN A 18 10.67 -6.32 9.02
N GLY A 19 9.86 -6.62 8.01
CA GLY A 19 10.09 -6.29 6.61
C GLY A 19 9.33 -7.22 5.66
N SER A 20 9.16 -6.81 4.41
CA SER A 20 8.65 -7.71 3.38
C SER A 20 9.67 -8.83 3.12
N VAL A 21 9.20 -10.03 2.77
CA VAL A 21 10.08 -11.17 2.43
C VAL A 21 11.10 -10.77 1.35
N LYS A 22 10.67 -10.01 0.34
CA LYS A 22 11.56 -9.51 -0.72
C LYS A 22 12.71 -8.70 -0.11
N ASN A 23 12.40 -7.70 0.72
CA ASN A 23 13.40 -6.85 1.35
C ASN A 23 14.31 -7.64 2.29
N LEU A 24 13.74 -8.57 3.07
CA LEU A 24 14.49 -9.43 3.98
C LEU A 24 15.46 -10.36 3.25
N VAL A 25 15.06 -10.89 2.09
CA VAL A 25 15.93 -11.73 1.23
C VAL A 25 17.09 -10.92 0.66
N PHE A 26 16.82 -9.72 0.13
CA PHE A 26 17.88 -8.86 -0.39
C PHE A 26 18.82 -8.37 0.73
N ALA A 27 18.29 -8.03 1.91
CA ALA A 27 19.08 -7.62 3.06
C ALA A 27 19.94 -8.76 3.65
N ALA A 28 19.60 -10.01 3.38
CA ALA A 28 20.36 -11.16 3.86
C ALA A 28 21.69 -11.38 3.12
N ASN A 29 21.95 -10.67 2.01
CA ASN A 29 23.17 -10.76 1.20
C ASN A 29 23.59 -12.20 0.86
N TYR A 30 22.60 -13.09 0.65
CA TYR A 30 22.87 -14.48 0.32
C TYR A 30 23.30 -14.62 -1.14
N LYS A 31 24.31 -15.48 -1.41
CA LYS A 31 24.95 -15.64 -2.73
C LYS A 31 23.95 -15.85 -3.88
N ASN A 32 22.86 -16.57 -3.64
CA ASN A 32 21.80 -16.79 -4.62
C ASN A 32 20.43 -16.29 -4.10
N PRO A 33 20.12 -14.99 -4.22
CA PRO A 33 18.90 -14.42 -3.66
C PRO A 33 17.65 -14.97 -4.34
N LYS A 34 17.72 -15.38 -5.62
CA LYS A 34 16.59 -16.00 -6.34
C LYS A 34 16.21 -17.35 -5.73
N GLN A 35 17.20 -18.20 -5.43
CA GLN A 35 16.97 -19.50 -4.78
C GLN A 35 16.38 -19.32 -3.38
N LEU A 36 16.96 -18.40 -2.59
CA LEU A 36 16.47 -18.10 -1.25
C LEU A 36 15.05 -17.55 -1.26
N PHE A 37 14.77 -16.60 -2.17
CA PHE A 37 13.43 -16.04 -2.35
C PHE A 37 12.42 -17.13 -2.72
N ALA A 38 12.76 -17.99 -3.68
CA ALA A 38 11.88 -19.09 -4.11
C ALA A 38 11.58 -20.05 -2.95
N LEU A 39 12.59 -20.50 -2.21
CA LEU A 39 12.39 -21.41 -1.07
C LEU A 39 11.46 -20.82 -0.01
N VAL A 40 11.68 -19.57 0.39
CA VAL A 40 10.83 -18.87 1.37
C VAL A 40 9.41 -18.70 0.84
N CYS A 41 9.26 -18.26 -0.42
CA CYS A 41 7.95 -18.02 -1.02
C CYS A 41 7.12 -19.28 -1.13
N GLU A 42 7.71 -20.36 -1.64
CA GLU A 42 6.99 -21.61 -1.82
C GLU A 42 6.66 -22.28 -0.49
N THR A 43 7.56 -22.20 0.50
CA THR A 43 7.27 -22.69 1.85
C THR A 43 6.08 -21.95 2.46
N LEU A 44 5.99 -20.62 2.30
CA LEU A 44 4.84 -19.84 2.76
C LEU A 44 3.54 -20.24 2.04
N LYS A 45 3.58 -20.52 0.72
CA LYS A 45 2.39 -20.94 -0.04
C LYS A 45 1.80 -22.24 0.47
N TYR A 46 2.66 -23.19 0.84
CA TYR A 46 2.25 -24.49 1.33
C TYR A 46 2.14 -24.56 2.85
N TRP A 47 2.24 -23.45 3.58
CA TRP A 47 2.37 -23.45 5.05
C TRP A 47 1.30 -24.27 5.76
N ASP A 48 0.01 -24.01 5.48
CA ASP A 48 -1.11 -24.73 6.12
C ASP A 48 -1.09 -26.23 5.81
N VAL A 49 -0.62 -26.60 4.62
CA VAL A 49 -0.45 -28.00 4.21
C VAL A 49 0.73 -28.63 4.97
N LEU A 50 1.84 -27.89 5.08
CA LEU A 50 3.06 -28.34 5.76
C LEU A 50 2.83 -28.53 7.25
N GLU A 51 2.13 -27.62 7.93
CA GLU A 51 1.77 -27.77 9.34
C GLU A 51 0.87 -28.97 9.57
N GLU A 52 -0.14 -29.17 8.71
CA GLU A 52 -1.02 -30.34 8.79
C GLU A 52 -0.23 -31.65 8.61
N ILE A 53 0.69 -31.70 7.64
CA ILE A 53 1.56 -32.87 7.41
C ILE A 53 2.49 -33.12 8.60
N ILE A 54 3.15 -32.08 9.12
CA ILE A 54 4.08 -32.20 10.25
C ILE A 54 3.32 -32.70 11.48
N SER A 55 2.16 -32.12 11.77
CA SER A 55 1.29 -32.53 12.88
C SER A 55 0.83 -33.99 12.76
N GLN A 56 0.29 -34.40 11.60
CA GLN A 56 -0.22 -35.75 11.38
C GLN A 56 0.88 -36.82 11.28
N SER A 57 2.07 -36.45 10.82
CA SER A 57 3.21 -37.38 10.73
C SER A 57 3.77 -37.78 12.10
N LYS A 58 3.43 -37.04 13.18
CA LYS A 58 4.01 -37.19 14.53
C LYS A 58 5.56 -37.10 14.53
N LEU A 59 6.15 -36.50 13.49
CA LEU A 59 7.58 -36.38 13.34
C LEU A 59 8.11 -35.32 14.31
N ARG A 60 8.82 -35.76 15.37
CA ARG A 60 9.48 -34.84 16.32
C ARG A 60 10.77 -34.29 15.74
N ILE A 61 10.65 -33.26 14.90
CA ILE A 61 11.80 -32.48 14.45
C ILE A 61 12.21 -31.55 15.60
N LYS A 62 13.38 -31.77 16.20
CA LYS A 62 13.98 -30.86 17.21
C LYS A 62 14.52 -29.59 16.53
N ALA A 63 13.62 -28.78 15.98
CA ALA A 63 13.90 -27.49 15.34
C ALA A 63 12.71 -26.54 15.49
N SER A 64 12.86 -25.29 15.06
CA SER A 64 11.73 -24.36 14.94
C SER A 64 10.69 -24.87 13.94
N SER A 65 9.46 -24.38 14.05
CA SER A 65 8.40 -24.68 13.08
C SER A 65 8.78 -24.20 11.67
N GLU A 66 9.47 -23.06 11.55
CA GLU A 66 9.96 -22.56 10.26
C GLU A 66 11.00 -23.49 9.63
N MET A 67 11.99 -23.95 10.41
CA MET A 67 13.00 -24.89 9.92
C MET A 67 12.38 -26.23 9.53
N ALA A 68 11.44 -26.74 10.33
CA ALA A 68 10.70 -27.96 10.01
C ALA A 68 9.92 -27.81 8.69
N ALA A 69 9.17 -26.72 8.52
CA ALA A 69 8.41 -26.45 7.32
C ALA A 69 9.29 -26.35 6.07
N LEU A 70 10.42 -25.64 6.15
CA LEU A 70 11.39 -25.50 5.04
C LEU A 70 11.95 -26.86 4.59
N LEU A 71 12.32 -27.72 5.55
CA LEU A 71 12.89 -29.04 5.25
C LEU A 71 11.84 -30.00 4.68
N VAL A 72 10.62 -29.99 5.22
CA VAL A 72 9.51 -30.81 4.73
C VAL A 72 9.05 -30.34 3.35
N TYR A 73 9.02 -29.02 3.10
CA TYR A 73 8.74 -28.45 1.79
C TYR A 73 9.71 -28.99 0.73
N ASP A 74 11.02 -28.83 0.96
CA ASP A 74 12.01 -29.30 -0.02
C ASP A 74 12.01 -30.81 -0.20
N GLN A 75 11.63 -31.57 0.84
CA GLN A 75 11.54 -33.03 0.78
C GLN A 75 10.33 -33.52 -0.04
N LEU A 76 9.20 -32.80 0.01
CA LEU A 76 7.92 -33.23 -0.60
C LEU A 76 7.61 -32.54 -1.93
N PHE A 77 7.98 -31.27 -2.07
CA PHE A 77 7.60 -30.41 -3.20
C PHE A 77 8.82 -29.86 -3.94
N GLY A 78 9.95 -29.63 -3.25
CA GLY A 78 11.17 -29.09 -3.83
C GLY A 78 12.07 -30.13 -4.50
N LYS A 79 13.34 -29.75 -4.72
CA LYS A 79 14.37 -30.59 -5.37
C LYS A 79 15.11 -31.51 -4.38
N GLY A 80 14.53 -31.75 -3.21
CA GLY A 80 15.19 -32.44 -2.10
C GLY A 80 16.07 -31.53 -1.24
N ILE A 81 16.38 -31.99 -0.03
CA ILE A 81 17.08 -31.21 0.99
C ILE A 81 18.56 -30.97 0.59
N GLN A 82 18.93 -29.71 0.38
CA GLN A 82 20.24 -29.27 -0.09
C GLN A 82 21.25 -28.93 1.03
N CYS A 83 20.99 -29.39 2.25
CA CYS A 83 21.96 -29.30 3.35
C CYS A 83 22.57 -30.66 3.69
N GLY A 84 23.50 -30.68 4.64
CA GLY A 84 23.98 -31.90 5.32
C GLY A 84 23.60 -31.86 6.80
N GLY A 85 23.87 -32.95 7.52
CA GLY A 85 23.72 -33.03 8.98
C GLY A 85 22.46 -33.75 9.47
N LYS A 86 22.30 -33.80 10.80
CA LYS A 86 21.31 -34.62 11.51
C LYS A 86 19.86 -34.33 11.11
N LEU A 87 19.53 -33.06 10.84
CA LEU A 87 18.17 -32.66 10.45
C LEU A 87 17.78 -33.19 9.06
N LYS A 88 18.69 -33.12 8.08
CA LYS A 88 18.46 -33.75 6.77
C LYS A 88 18.25 -35.25 6.92
N PHE A 89 19.14 -35.91 7.66
CA PHE A 89 19.05 -37.37 7.86
C PHE A 89 17.72 -37.76 8.49
N LEU A 90 17.28 -37.00 9.50
CA LEU A 90 15.99 -37.22 10.17
C LEU A 90 14.82 -37.11 9.19
N VAL A 91 14.73 -36.02 8.42
CA VAL A 91 13.61 -35.80 7.48
C VAL A 91 13.65 -36.79 6.32
N ALA A 92 14.83 -37.05 5.76
CA ALA A 92 15.01 -38.02 4.68
C ALA A 92 14.67 -39.46 5.12
N LYS A 93 15.02 -39.86 6.36
CA LYS A 93 14.65 -41.17 6.93
C LYS A 93 13.13 -41.36 7.00
N HIS A 94 12.37 -40.29 7.20
CA HIS A 94 10.91 -40.33 7.30
C HIS A 94 10.21 -39.93 6.00
N LYS A 95 10.91 -39.94 4.86
CA LYS A 95 10.35 -39.55 3.55
C LYS A 95 9.06 -40.30 3.20
N LEU A 96 9.03 -41.61 3.35
CA LEU A 96 7.85 -42.44 3.03
C LEU A 96 6.63 -42.07 3.89
N LEU A 97 6.85 -41.79 5.17
CA LEU A 97 5.80 -41.35 6.10
C LEU A 97 5.25 -39.96 5.73
N LEU A 98 6.13 -39.03 5.36
CA LEU A 98 5.72 -37.70 4.91
C LEU A 98 4.93 -37.79 3.59
N GLN A 99 5.34 -38.66 2.67
CA GLN A 99 4.63 -38.90 1.41
C GLN A 99 3.24 -39.51 1.63
N SER A 100 3.12 -40.54 2.49
CA SER A 100 1.81 -41.13 2.79
C SER A 100 0.88 -40.15 3.52
N THR A 101 1.43 -39.27 4.34
CA THR A 101 0.67 -38.20 5.00
C THR A 101 0.21 -37.13 3.99
N LEU A 102 1.07 -36.72 3.05
CA LEU A 102 0.69 -35.82 1.96
C LEU A 102 -0.47 -36.39 1.13
N VAL A 103 -0.46 -37.69 0.81
CA VAL A 103 -1.56 -38.35 0.09
C VAL A 103 -2.87 -38.28 0.88
N ARG A 104 -2.82 -38.50 2.20
CA ARG A 104 -4.01 -38.36 3.06
C ARG A 104 -4.54 -36.93 3.08
N VAL A 105 -3.66 -35.93 3.17
CA VAL A 105 -4.04 -34.51 3.12
C VAL A 105 -4.66 -34.15 1.77
N LYS A 106 -4.12 -34.67 0.66
CA LYS A 106 -4.68 -34.52 -0.69
C LYS A 106 -6.10 -35.04 -0.80
N VAL A 107 -6.33 -36.29 -0.38
CA VAL A 107 -7.67 -36.90 -0.38
C VAL A 107 -8.64 -36.08 0.45
N LYS A 108 -8.23 -35.67 1.67
CA LYS A 108 -9.05 -34.85 2.56
C LYS A 108 -9.44 -33.50 1.93
N ARG A 109 -8.55 -32.91 1.14
CA ARG A 109 -8.77 -31.62 0.47
C ARG A 109 -9.36 -31.76 -0.95
N GLY A 110 -9.69 -32.98 -1.39
CA GLY A 110 -10.19 -33.23 -2.75
C GLY A 110 -9.19 -32.89 -3.86
N ALA A 111 -7.88 -32.88 -3.56
CA ALA A 111 -6.82 -32.50 -4.49
C ALA A 111 -6.13 -33.73 -5.09
N VAL A 112 -6.01 -33.80 -6.40
CA VAL A 112 -5.26 -34.82 -7.14
C VAL A 112 -3.79 -34.40 -7.26
N THR A 113 -3.56 -33.15 -7.67
CA THR A 113 -2.22 -32.59 -7.86
C THR A 113 -1.73 -31.77 -6.66
N ASN A 114 -0.41 -31.53 -6.56
CA ASN A 114 0.14 -30.63 -5.52
C ASN A 114 -0.30 -29.17 -5.71
N SER A 115 -0.59 -28.76 -6.95
CA SER A 115 -1.10 -27.42 -7.26
C SER A 115 -2.52 -27.22 -6.76
N GLU A 116 -3.35 -28.26 -6.81
CA GLU A 116 -4.73 -28.22 -6.30
C GLU A 116 -4.82 -28.12 -4.78
N LEU A 117 -3.75 -28.44 -4.03
CA LEU A 117 -3.71 -28.21 -2.59
C LEU A 117 -3.79 -26.71 -2.21
N LEU A 118 -3.53 -25.83 -3.18
CA LEU A 118 -3.60 -24.37 -3.04
C LEU A 118 -4.96 -23.79 -3.49
N SER A 119 -5.90 -24.63 -3.96
CA SER A 119 -7.09 -24.24 -4.73
C SER A 119 -8.18 -23.47 -3.98
N ASN A 120 -8.12 -23.40 -2.64
CA ASN A 120 -9.04 -22.53 -1.87
C ASN A 120 -8.74 -21.03 -2.04
N GLU A 121 -7.60 -20.67 -2.65
CA GLU A 121 -7.35 -19.31 -3.12
C GLU A 121 -7.71 -19.26 -4.61
N LYS A 122 -8.92 -18.77 -4.94
CA LYS A 122 -9.31 -18.43 -6.33
C LYS A 122 -8.08 -17.83 -7.01
N SER A 123 -7.66 -18.39 -8.15
CA SER A 123 -6.53 -17.91 -8.92
C SER A 123 -6.81 -16.46 -9.33
N MET A 124 -6.44 -15.51 -8.46
CA MET A 124 -6.58 -14.11 -8.77
C MET A 124 -5.74 -13.85 -9.99
N GLU A 125 -6.38 -13.38 -11.05
CA GLU A 125 -5.67 -12.88 -12.21
C GLU A 125 -4.64 -11.86 -11.73
N PRO A 126 -3.40 -11.93 -12.25
CA PRO A 126 -2.37 -11.03 -11.84
C PRO A 126 -2.77 -9.60 -12.19
N LEU A 127 -2.67 -8.70 -11.21
CA LEU A 127 -3.01 -7.29 -11.43
C LEU A 127 -2.19 -6.71 -12.59
N PRO A 128 -2.80 -5.83 -13.41
CA PRO A 128 -2.06 -5.04 -14.39
C PRO A 128 -0.91 -4.25 -13.74
N LYS A 129 0.09 -3.92 -14.55
CA LYS A 129 1.15 -3.00 -14.12
C LYS A 129 0.77 -1.58 -14.46
N TYR A 130 0.95 -0.68 -13.49
CA TYR A 130 0.62 0.73 -13.63
C TYR A 130 1.88 1.58 -13.60
N LEU A 131 2.00 2.50 -14.55
CA LEU A 131 3.08 3.48 -14.62
C LEU A 131 2.50 4.88 -14.76
N ARG A 132 2.77 5.72 -13.76
CA ARG A 132 2.38 7.12 -13.76
C ARG A 132 3.39 7.92 -14.58
N ILE A 133 2.91 8.75 -15.48
CA ILE A 133 3.69 9.71 -16.24
C ILE A 133 4.08 10.88 -15.33
N ASN A 134 5.37 11.20 -15.32
CA ASN A 134 5.89 12.33 -14.55
C ASN A 134 5.83 13.62 -15.39
N THR A 135 4.74 14.36 -15.20
CA THR A 135 4.47 15.62 -15.93
C THR A 135 5.44 16.75 -15.61
N LEU A 136 6.34 16.59 -14.63
CA LEU A 136 7.44 17.54 -14.41
C LEU A 136 8.54 17.44 -15.48
N LEU A 137 8.69 16.27 -16.10
CA LEU A 137 9.81 15.97 -16.99
C LEU A 137 9.39 15.68 -18.43
N ILE A 138 8.16 15.22 -18.65
CA ILE A 138 7.66 14.86 -19.97
C ILE A 138 6.14 14.96 -20.03
N ASP A 139 5.60 15.35 -21.18
CA ASP A 139 4.16 15.31 -21.42
C ASP A 139 3.69 13.89 -21.81
N LYS A 140 2.38 13.67 -21.70
CA LYS A 140 1.77 12.37 -22.00
C LYS A 140 1.98 11.92 -23.45
N GLN A 141 1.85 12.83 -24.41
CA GLN A 141 1.93 12.48 -25.82
C GLN A 141 3.33 11.99 -26.18
N SER A 142 4.37 12.65 -25.66
CA SER A 142 5.76 12.23 -25.86
C SER A 142 6.04 10.85 -25.28
N VAL A 143 5.52 10.52 -24.09
CA VAL A 143 5.65 9.17 -23.53
C VAL A 143 4.97 8.12 -24.40
N VAL A 144 3.75 8.41 -24.84
CA VAL A 144 2.98 7.51 -25.70
C VAL A 144 3.70 7.29 -27.03
N ASN A 145 4.21 8.35 -27.66
CA ASN A 145 4.96 8.24 -28.92
C ASN A 145 6.23 7.39 -28.76
N HIS A 146 6.97 7.54 -27.65
CA HIS A 146 8.12 6.69 -27.35
C HIS A 146 7.72 5.22 -27.27
N LEU A 147 6.67 4.90 -26.50
CA LEU A 147 6.21 3.52 -26.35
C LEU A 147 5.71 2.93 -27.67
N VAL A 148 5.02 3.72 -28.51
CA VAL A 148 4.62 3.28 -29.86
C VAL A 148 5.85 2.99 -30.72
N GLY A 149 6.89 3.83 -30.64
CA GLY A 149 8.19 3.57 -31.27
C GLY A 149 8.87 2.28 -30.78
N ASP A 150 8.67 1.91 -29.51
CA ASP A 150 9.12 0.65 -28.92
C ASP A 150 8.23 -0.56 -29.32
N GLY A 151 7.22 -0.34 -30.16
CA GLY A 151 6.31 -1.37 -30.67
C GLY A 151 5.06 -1.62 -29.82
N TYR A 152 4.72 -0.73 -28.89
CA TYR A 152 3.45 -0.82 -28.16
C TYR A 152 2.27 -0.29 -28.98
N SER A 153 1.15 -1.01 -28.92
CA SER A 153 -0.14 -0.57 -29.47
C SER A 153 -1.00 0.07 -28.39
N ILE A 154 -1.65 1.19 -28.70
CA ILE A 154 -2.57 1.86 -27.78
C ILE A 154 -3.97 1.29 -27.98
N ILE A 155 -4.59 0.81 -26.90
CA ILE A 155 -5.96 0.31 -26.93
C ILE A 155 -6.89 1.11 -26.02
N THR A 156 -8.18 1.12 -26.34
CA THR A 156 -9.17 1.99 -25.68
C THR A 156 -10.22 1.25 -24.85
N LYS A 157 -10.53 -0.02 -25.15
CA LYS A 157 -11.75 -0.67 -24.61
C LYS A 157 -11.58 -2.03 -23.92
N GLU A 158 -10.40 -2.64 -23.94
CA GLU A 158 -10.26 -4.00 -23.39
C GLU A 158 -9.98 -4.03 -21.88
N LYS A 159 -10.48 -5.08 -21.21
CA LYS A 159 -10.27 -5.34 -19.78
C LYS A 159 -8.93 -6.03 -19.48
N SER A 160 -8.36 -6.74 -20.45
CA SER A 160 -7.06 -7.41 -20.34
C SER A 160 -6.16 -6.98 -21.48
N LEU A 161 -4.94 -6.54 -21.16
CA LEU A 161 -3.98 -6.07 -22.16
C LEU A 161 -3.09 -7.23 -22.61
N ALA A 162 -2.82 -7.35 -23.90
CA ALA A 162 -1.72 -8.16 -24.38
C ALA A 162 -0.35 -7.55 -24.00
N LYS A 163 0.74 -8.31 -24.17
CA LYS A 163 2.08 -7.92 -23.70
C LYS A 163 2.59 -6.60 -24.29
N MET A 164 2.25 -6.32 -25.55
CA MET A 164 2.66 -5.12 -26.29
C MET A 164 1.50 -4.13 -26.44
N GLU A 165 0.54 -4.15 -25.52
CA GLU A 165 -0.56 -3.18 -25.50
C GLU A 165 -0.49 -2.30 -24.26
N ILE A 166 -0.84 -1.03 -24.45
CA ILE A 166 -0.97 -0.04 -23.39
C ILE A 166 -2.35 0.60 -23.45
N LYS A 167 -2.87 0.96 -22.28
CA LYS A 167 -4.10 1.73 -22.15
C LYS A 167 -3.87 2.93 -21.25
N VAL A 168 -4.37 4.10 -21.66
CA VAL A 168 -4.48 5.25 -20.76
C VAL A 168 -5.62 5.00 -19.79
N ASP A 169 -5.36 5.13 -18.49
CA ASP A 169 -6.36 4.83 -17.46
C ASP A 169 -7.58 5.75 -17.55
N ASP A 170 -8.77 5.17 -17.35
CA ASP A 170 -10.04 5.90 -17.50
C ASP A 170 -10.28 6.93 -16.37
N HIS A 171 -9.60 6.79 -15.23
CA HIS A 171 -9.84 7.61 -14.03
C HIS A 171 -8.68 8.57 -13.75
N ILE A 172 -7.47 8.23 -14.18
CA ILE A 172 -6.24 8.96 -13.89
C ILE A 172 -5.55 9.31 -15.21
N ALA A 173 -5.67 10.58 -15.63
CA ALA A 173 -5.30 11.02 -16.97
C ALA A 173 -3.83 10.79 -17.37
N ASN A 174 -2.92 10.72 -16.38
CA ASN A 174 -1.48 10.53 -16.56
C ASN A 174 -1.01 9.16 -16.06
N LEU A 175 -1.88 8.16 -16.10
CA LEU A 175 -1.58 6.79 -15.72
C LEU A 175 -1.71 5.86 -16.94
N LEU A 176 -0.69 5.05 -17.16
CA LEU A 176 -0.68 4.02 -18.18
C LEU A 176 -0.81 2.65 -17.54
N THR A 177 -1.66 1.83 -18.12
CA THR A 177 -1.88 0.43 -17.75
C THR A 177 -1.15 -0.46 -18.75
N PHE A 178 -0.46 -1.47 -18.23
CA PHE A 178 0.32 -2.45 -18.97
C PHE A 178 -0.04 -3.86 -18.53
N HIS A 179 0.23 -4.83 -19.40
CA HIS A 179 0.19 -6.24 -19.02
C HIS A 179 1.06 -6.53 -17.78
N HIS A 180 0.60 -7.44 -16.92
CA HIS A 180 1.19 -7.71 -15.61
C HIS A 180 2.67 -8.16 -15.65
N ARG A 181 3.15 -8.70 -16.78
CA ARG A 181 4.54 -9.15 -16.97
C ARG A 181 5.47 -8.08 -17.55
N THR A 182 4.96 -6.93 -17.96
CA THR A 182 5.77 -5.88 -18.60
C THR A 182 6.88 -5.41 -17.65
N ASP A 183 8.12 -5.38 -18.12
CA ASP A 183 9.25 -4.87 -17.34
C ASP A 183 9.87 -3.68 -18.05
N LEU A 184 9.93 -2.55 -17.35
CA LEU A 184 10.48 -1.29 -17.84
C LEU A 184 11.50 -0.71 -16.86
N HIS A 185 12.04 -1.50 -15.91
CA HIS A 185 13.01 -0.98 -14.93
C HIS A 185 14.32 -0.51 -15.55
N ASP A 186 14.72 -1.07 -16.69
CA ASP A 186 15.92 -0.65 -17.44
C ASP A 186 15.57 0.31 -18.59
N HIS A 187 14.28 0.62 -18.79
CA HIS A 187 13.82 1.45 -19.89
C HIS A 187 14.23 2.92 -19.70
N PRO A 188 14.67 3.64 -20.75
CA PRO A 188 15.08 5.05 -20.66
C PRO A 188 14.02 5.98 -20.05
N LEU A 189 12.73 5.71 -20.29
CA LEU A 189 11.66 6.48 -19.65
C LEU A 189 11.66 6.31 -18.13
N TYR A 190 11.91 5.10 -17.63
CA TYR A 190 11.96 4.87 -16.19
C TYR A 190 13.27 5.34 -15.60
N THR A 191 14.42 5.00 -16.19
CA THR A 191 15.75 5.35 -15.65
C THR A 191 15.97 6.87 -15.59
N ASN A 192 15.37 7.63 -16.51
CA ASN A 192 15.39 9.10 -16.49
C ASN A 192 14.22 9.74 -15.70
N GLY A 193 13.45 8.95 -14.94
CA GLY A 193 12.39 9.47 -14.06
C GLY A 193 11.14 10.01 -14.76
N LYS A 194 11.01 9.79 -16.07
CA LYS A 194 9.87 10.23 -16.90
C LYS A 194 8.60 9.42 -16.62
N ILE A 195 8.75 8.18 -16.15
CA ILE A 195 7.65 7.34 -15.66
C ILE A 195 8.00 6.71 -14.31
N ILE A 196 6.98 6.49 -13.48
CA ILE A 196 7.12 5.98 -12.11
C ILE A 196 6.16 4.80 -11.92
N PHE A 197 6.67 3.65 -11.46
CA PHE A 197 5.83 2.51 -11.08
C PHE A 197 4.99 2.88 -9.85
N GLN A 198 3.69 2.97 -10.03
CA GLN A 198 2.75 3.32 -8.97
C GLN A 198 1.40 2.69 -9.27
N ASP A 199 0.89 1.89 -8.33
CA ASP A 199 -0.45 1.33 -8.40
C ASP A 199 -1.50 2.43 -8.61
N LYS A 200 -2.54 2.12 -9.38
CA LYS A 200 -3.63 3.05 -9.69
C LYS A 200 -4.32 3.59 -8.44
N ALA A 201 -4.66 2.75 -7.47
CA ALA A 201 -5.28 3.19 -6.23
C ALA A 201 -4.32 4.09 -5.43
N SER A 202 -3.02 3.81 -5.44
CA SER A 202 -2.01 4.68 -4.82
C SER A 202 -1.83 6.04 -5.53
N CYS A 203 -2.38 6.24 -6.74
CA CYS A 203 -2.40 7.53 -7.41
C CYS A 203 -3.59 8.41 -6.98
N MET A 204 -4.68 7.80 -6.48
CA MET A 204 -5.91 8.51 -6.11
C MET A 204 -5.71 9.58 -5.02
N PRO A 205 -4.95 9.34 -3.93
CA PRO A 205 -4.85 10.31 -2.84
C PRO A 205 -4.35 11.70 -3.27
N ALA A 206 -3.28 11.75 -4.07
CA ALA A 206 -2.73 13.02 -4.56
C ALA A 206 -3.69 13.71 -5.55
N GLN A 207 -4.36 12.93 -6.42
CA GLN A 207 -5.35 13.47 -7.36
C GLN A 207 -6.61 13.99 -6.64
N ILE A 208 -7.04 13.34 -5.56
CA ILE A 208 -8.18 13.77 -4.74
C ILE A 208 -7.82 15.00 -3.91
N LEU A 209 -6.58 15.07 -3.42
CA LEU A 209 -6.09 16.23 -2.69
C LEU A 209 -6.14 17.48 -3.58
N ASP A 210 -5.81 17.30 -4.86
CA ASP A 210 -5.82 18.33 -5.91
C ASP A 210 -5.10 19.62 -5.48
N PRO A 211 -3.81 19.51 -5.08
CA PRO A 211 -3.04 20.67 -4.63
C PRO A 211 -2.82 21.61 -5.81
N GLN A 212 -3.22 22.86 -5.63
CA GLN A 212 -3.02 23.89 -6.65
C GLN A 212 -1.55 24.35 -6.67
N PRO A 213 -1.02 24.78 -7.83
CA PRO A 213 0.25 25.49 -7.88
C PRO A 213 0.31 26.64 -6.86
N ASP A 214 1.50 26.91 -6.34
CA ASP A 214 1.79 28.01 -5.42
C ASP A 214 1.11 27.90 -4.05
N THR A 215 0.67 26.69 -3.67
CA THR A 215 0.14 26.39 -2.33
C THR A 215 1.14 25.63 -1.47
N ASP A 216 0.95 25.65 -0.16
CA ASP A 216 1.76 24.89 0.78
C ASP A 216 1.05 23.60 1.19
N VAL A 217 1.76 22.48 1.09
CA VAL A 217 1.22 21.12 1.25
C VAL A 217 2.10 20.32 2.21
N ILE A 218 1.47 19.49 3.03
CA ILE A 218 2.15 18.49 3.86
C ILE A 218 1.84 17.08 3.37
N ASP A 219 2.87 16.24 3.27
CA ASP A 219 2.76 14.78 3.20
C ASP A 219 3.27 14.19 4.54
N ALA A 220 2.34 13.71 5.37
CA ALA A 220 2.59 13.38 6.77
C ALA A 220 3.36 12.07 6.98
N CYS A 221 3.29 11.14 6.02
CA CYS A 221 3.89 9.80 6.08
C CYS A 221 4.41 9.43 4.69
N ALA A 222 5.45 10.15 4.27
CA ALA A 222 5.71 10.40 2.86
C ALA A 222 6.54 9.32 2.16
N ALA A 223 7.43 8.64 2.87
CA ALA A 223 8.36 7.71 2.23
C ALA A 223 7.60 6.46 1.74
N PRO A 224 7.96 5.84 0.60
CA PRO A 224 9.13 6.10 -0.23
C PRO A 224 8.94 7.19 -1.30
N GLY A 225 7.93 8.06 -1.21
CA GLY A 225 7.83 9.28 -2.04
C GLY A 225 6.99 9.19 -3.31
N ASN A 226 6.30 8.07 -3.56
CA ASN A 226 5.45 7.92 -4.74
C ASN A 226 4.29 8.93 -4.77
N LYS A 227 3.64 9.16 -3.62
CA LYS A 227 2.57 10.15 -3.47
C LYS A 227 3.13 11.57 -3.44
N THR A 228 4.23 11.78 -2.72
CA THR A 228 4.93 13.08 -2.66
C THR A 228 5.37 13.58 -4.04
N SER A 229 5.98 12.72 -4.86
CA SER A 229 6.34 13.10 -6.24
C SER A 229 5.12 13.37 -7.12
N HIS A 230 3.98 12.74 -6.84
CA HIS A 230 2.73 13.02 -7.54
C HIS A 230 2.16 14.38 -7.12
N ILE A 231 2.16 14.70 -5.82
CA ILE A 231 1.79 16.02 -5.30
C ILE A 231 2.66 17.10 -5.94
N ALA A 232 3.99 16.93 -5.95
CA ALA A 232 4.90 17.89 -6.58
C ALA A 232 4.62 18.11 -8.08
N ALA A 233 4.25 17.04 -8.80
CA ALA A 233 3.87 17.13 -10.20
C ALA A 233 2.57 17.91 -10.42
N LEU A 234 1.55 17.73 -9.56
CA LEU A 234 0.30 18.50 -9.58
C LEU A 234 0.53 19.98 -9.24
N MET A 235 1.41 20.25 -8.27
CA MET A 235 1.86 21.60 -7.90
C MET A 235 2.77 22.24 -8.94
N LYS A 236 3.12 21.54 -10.03
CA LYS A 236 4.04 22.01 -11.09
C LYS A 236 5.38 22.52 -10.54
N ASN A 237 5.91 21.88 -9.48
CA ASN A 237 7.12 22.31 -8.78
C ASN A 237 7.08 23.74 -8.19
N THR A 238 5.88 24.31 -7.95
CA THR A 238 5.73 25.61 -7.28
C THR A 238 5.15 25.46 -5.87
N GLY A 239 5.11 26.54 -5.09
CA GLY A 239 4.73 26.47 -3.66
C GLY A 239 5.74 25.69 -2.80
N LYS A 240 5.32 25.20 -1.62
CA LYS A 240 6.16 24.39 -0.72
C LYS A 240 5.52 23.06 -0.38
N LEU A 241 6.28 21.98 -0.52
CA LEU A 241 5.87 20.64 -0.12
C LEU A 241 6.74 20.15 1.04
N PHE A 242 6.14 19.94 2.21
CA PHE A 242 6.84 19.39 3.37
C PHE A 242 6.52 17.91 3.51
N ALA A 243 7.54 17.08 3.57
CA ALA A 243 7.39 15.63 3.63
C ALA A 243 8.06 15.05 4.89
N PHE A 244 7.30 14.28 5.66
CA PHE A 244 7.75 13.69 6.91
C PHE A 244 7.73 12.17 6.84
N ASP A 245 8.75 11.52 7.38
CA ASP A 245 8.74 10.08 7.66
C ASP A 245 9.70 9.79 8.83
N LEU A 246 9.45 8.71 9.57
CA LEU A 246 10.27 8.30 10.70
C LEU A 246 11.46 7.42 10.29
N ASP A 247 11.38 6.76 9.14
CA ASP A 247 12.39 5.79 8.70
C ASP A 247 13.41 6.45 7.77
N ASP A 248 14.62 6.70 8.29
CA ASP A 248 15.74 7.28 7.54
C ASP A 248 16.11 6.47 6.27
N LYS A 249 15.98 5.14 6.28
CA LYS A 249 16.29 4.31 5.09
C LYS A 249 15.22 4.49 4.02
N ARG A 250 13.95 4.55 4.39
CA ARG A 250 12.86 4.86 3.46
C ARG A 250 12.98 6.30 2.96
N LEU A 251 13.38 7.24 3.82
CA LEU A 251 13.61 8.63 3.44
C LEU A 251 14.77 8.78 2.44
N LYS A 252 15.87 8.04 2.60
CA LYS A 252 16.95 7.95 1.60
C LYS A 252 16.45 7.42 0.25
N THR A 253 15.54 6.44 0.27
CA THR A 253 14.91 5.91 -0.95
C THR A 253 14.03 6.98 -1.60
N MET A 254 13.25 7.69 -0.80
CA MET A 254 12.44 8.81 -1.22
C MET A 254 13.26 9.93 -1.85
N ASN A 255 14.36 10.36 -1.22
CA ASN A 255 15.22 11.42 -1.75
C ASN A 255 15.81 11.05 -3.13
N LYS A 256 16.20 9.80 -3.32
CA LYS A 256 16.62 9.30 -4.64
C LYS A 256 15.49 9.36 -5.66
N LEU A 257 14.27 8.97 -5.27
CA LEU A 257 13.10 9.01 -6.15
C LEU A 257 12.70 10.46 -6.50
N LEU A 258 12.69 11.37 -5.53
CA LEU A 258 12.37 12.79 -5.74
C LEU A 258 13.40 13.47 -6.65
N ALA A 259 14.69 13.23 -6.41
CA ALA A 259 15.76 13.74 -7.27
C ALA A 259 15.62 13.22 -8.71
N LYS A 260 15.40 11.91 -8.86
CA LYS A 260 15.18 11.27 -10.16
C LYS A 260 13.91 11.80 -10.86
N ALA A 261 12.87 12.10 -10.11
CA ALA A 261 11.61 12.65 -10.62
C ALA A 261 11.67 14.17 -10.88
N GLY A 262 12.80 14.83 -10.61
CA GLY A 262 12.97 16.26 -10.84
C GLY A 262 12.13 17.15 -9.90
N VAL A 263 11.82 16.65 -8.70
CA VAL A 263 11.09 17.41 -7.67
C VAL A 263 12.01 18.45 -7.05
N LYS A 264 11.57 19.72 -7.03
CA LYS A 264 12.37 20.88 -6.57
C LYS A 264 11.76 21.62 -5.39
N ASN A 265 10.45 21.53 -5.21
CA ASN A 265 9.71 22.26 -4.18
C ASN A 265 9.51 21.48 -2.86
N CYS A 266 10.19 20.34 -2.68
CA CYS A 266 9.98 19.45 -1.54
C CYS A 266 11.10 19.56 -0.50
N THR A 267 10.72 19.76 0.76
CA THR A 267 11.60 19.64 1.94
C THR A 267 11.26 18.36 2.70
N THR A 268 12.22 17.45 2.79
CA THR A 268 12.06 16.17 3.51
C THR A 268 12.64 16.26 4.93
N LYS A 269 11.92 15.75 5.93
CA LYS A 269 12.36 15.71 7.33
C LYS A 269 12.19 14.29 7.91
N CYS A 270 13.27 13.76 8.48
CA CYS A 270 13.24 12.52 9.26
C CYS A 270 12.71 12.83 10.67
N GLN A 271 11.40 12.85 10.83
CA GLN A 271 10.75 13.32 12.06
C GLN A 271 9.41 12.62 12.23
N ASP A 272 9.02 12.34 13.49
CA ASP A 272 7.64 11.96 13.80
C ASP A 272 6.70 13.11 13.46
N PHE A 273 5.73 12.86 12.58
CA PHE A 273 4.73 13.86 12.23
C PHE A 273 3.95 14.34 13.46
N LEU A 274 3.72 13.49 14.47
CA LEU A 274 3.02 13.88 15.70
C LEU A 274 3.79 14.91 16.55
N LEU A 275 5.10 15.07 16.30
CA LEU A 275 5.96 16.04 16.98
C LEU A 275 6.13 17.34 16.16
N VAL A 276 5.52 17.44 14.99
CA VAL A 276 5.54 18.67 14.19
C VAL A 276 4.61 19.68 14.87
N ASN A 277 5.10 20.89 15.15
CA ASN A 277 4.26 21.93 15.75
C ASN A 277 3.36 22.56 14.66
N PRO A 278 2.02 22.42 14.71
CA PRO A 278 1.13 23.00 13.70
C PRO A 278 1.10 24.53 13.71
N SER A 279 1.54 25.16 14.82
CA SER A 279 1.64 26.62 14.97
C SER A 279 2.99 27.19 14.57
N ASP A 280 3.94 26.38 14.09
CA ASP A 280 5.22 26.87 13.56
C ASP A 280 4.96 27.80 12.35
N PRO A 281 5.51 29.03 12.33
CA PRO A 281 5.36 29.95 11.20
C PRO A 281 5.73 29.34 9.84
N MET A 282 6.63 28.35 9.81
CA MET A 282 7.00 27.61 8.60
C MET A 282 5.80 26.94 7.92
N TYR A 283 4.82 26.48 8.70
CA TYR A 283 3.63 25.76 8.20
C TYR A 283 2.36 26.61 8.21
N SER A 284 2.47 27.91 8.52
CA SER A 284 1.34 28.82 8.64
C SER A 284 0.48 28.92 7.37
N LYS A 285 1.02 28.62 6.19
CA LYS A 285 0.27 28.67 4.92
C LYS A 285 -0.22 27.31 4.43
N VAL A 286 0.04 26.23 5.17
CA VAL A 286 -0.34 24.87 4.75
C VAL A 286 -1.86 24.76 4.69
N SER A 287 -2.38 24.56 3.48
CA SER A 287 -3.82 24.44 3.23
C SER A 287 -4.27 23.02 2.91
N SER A 288 -3.36 22.17 2.47
CA SER A 288 -3.65 20.81 2.01
C SER A 288 -2.71 19.81 2.68
N LEU A 289 -3.25 18.69 3.17
CA LEU A 289 -2.48 17.65 3.84
C LEU A 289 -2.83 16.27 3.30
N LEU A 290 -1.82 15.46 3.00
CA LEU A 290 -1.95 14.05 2.70
C LEU A 290 -1.52 13.22 3.91
N VAL A 291 -2.40 12.34 4.35
CA VAL A 291 -2.22 11.45 5.49
C VAL A 291 -2.34 10.01 5.00
N ASP A 292 -1.21 9.41 4.64
CA ASP A 292 -1.08 8.00 4.19
C ASP A 292 -0.24 7.21 5.21
N PRO A 293 -0.77 6.98 6.43
CA PRO A 293 -0.02 6.39 7.53
C PRO A 293 0.30 4.92 7.28
N SER A 294 1.19 4.38 8.12
CA SER A 294 1.41 2.94 8.22
C SER A 294 0.08 2.21 8.44
N CYS A 295 -0.17 1.21 7.59
CA CYS A 295 -1.38 0.40 7.57
C CYS A 295 -1.02 -1.09 7.69
N SER A 296 -2.01 -1.97 7.88
CA SER A 296 -1.79 -3.43 7.90
C SER A 296 -1.15 -3.94 6.61
N GLY A 297 -1.41 -3.29 5.47
CA GLY A 297 -1.00 -3.72 4.14
C GLY A 297 -1.89 -4.83 3.57
N SER A 298 -3.02 -5.12 4.23
CA SER A 298 -3.95 -6.21 3.92
C SER A 298 -4.57 -6.13 2.51
N GLY A 299 -4.64 -4.94 1.93
CA GLY A 299 -5.10 -4.71 0.56
C GLY A 299 -4.07 -5.02 -0.52
N ILE A 300 -2.78 -5.11 -0.16
CA ILE A 300 -1.73 -5.36 -1.15
C ILE A 300 -1.81 -6.81 -1.63
N VAL A 301 -1.93 -7.00 -2.95
CA VAL A 301 -2.13 -8.32 -3.60
C VAL A 301 -0.85 -9.15 -3.67
N SER A 302 0.18 -8.76 -2.92
CA SER A 302 1.31 -9.63 -2.69
C SER A 302 0.80 -10.88 -1.98
N ARG A 303 0.65 -11.98 -2.72
CA ARG A 303 0.24 -13.29 -2.16
C ARG A 303 1.09 -13.63 -0.94
N LEU A 304 2.35 -13.19 -0.94
CA LEU A 304 3.27 -13.38 0.17
C LEU A 304 2.94 -12.61 1.45
N SER A 305 2.40 -11.38 1.38
CA SER A 305 2.02 -10.66 2.60
C SER A 305 0.81 -11.33 3.26
N LYS A 306 -0.20 -11.70 2.46
CA LYS A 306 -1.38 -12.44 2.96
C LYS A 306 -1.01 -13.75 3.65
N LEU A 307 -0.07 -14.51 3.08
CA LEU A 307 0.40 -15.77 3.65
C LEU A 307 1.16 -15.56 4.98
N VAL A 308 1.91 -14.47 5.10
CA VAL A 308 2.61 -14.11 6.34
C VAL A 308 1.60 -13.65 7.41
N ASP A 309 0.64 -12.82 7.04
CA ASP A 309 -0.37 -12.29 7.97
C ASP A 309 -1.22 -13.42 8.59
N LYS A 310 -1.65 -14.40 7.77
CA LYS A 310 -2.37 -15.61 8.23
C LYS A 310 -1.64 -16.38 9.33
N GLN A 311 -0.30 -16.29 9.38
CA GLN A 311 0.54 -17.03 10.32
C GLN A 311 0.87 -16.25 11.60
N SER A 312 0.41 -14.99 11.71
CA SER A 312 0.71 -14.13 12.86
C SER A 312 -0.41 -14.18 13.90
N SER A 313 -0.10 -14.63 15.12
CA SER A 313 -1.05 -14.75 16.24
C SER A 313 -1.44 -13.42 16.87
N ASP A 314 -0.88 -12.29 16.39
CA ASP A 314 -1.01 -10.95 16.99
C ASP A 314 -1.73 -9.95 16.07
N THR A 315 -2.48 -10.47 15.09
CA THR A 315 -3.09 -9.65 14.01
C THR A 315 -4.06 -8.61 14.57
N GLU A 316 -4.90 -8.96 15.54
CA GLU A 316 -5.95 -8.07 16.07
C GLU A 316 -5.38 -6.94 16.97
N THR A 317 -4.45 -7.29 17.87
CA THR A 317 -3.72 -6.30 18.69
C THR A 317 -2.97 -5.30 17.80
N ARG A 318 -2.29 -5.80 16.76
CA ARG A 318 -1.60 -4.98 15.78
C ARG A 318 -2.56 -4.06 15.03
N LEU A 319 -3.70 -4.59 14.57
CA LEU A 319 -4.70 -3.81 13.84
C LEU A 319 -5.25 -2.67 14.69
N THR A 320 -5.51 -2.93 15.97
CA THR A 320 -5.94 -1.93 16.95
C THR A 320 -4.87 -0.85 17.15
N ALA A 321 -3.60 -1.25 17.37
CA ALA A 321 -2.50 -0.30 17.53
C ALA A 321 -2.28 0.58 16.29
N LEU A 322 -2.43 0.01 15.09
CA LEU A 322 -2.37 0.75 13.83
C LEU A 322 -3.52 1.75 13.71
N SER A 323 -4.75 1.34 13.99
CA SER A 323 -5.93 2.22 13.98
C SER A 323 -5.81 3.39 14.97
N ASP A 324 -5.29 3.15 16.17
CA ASP A 324 -5.04 4.20 17.15
C ASP A 324 -3.96 5.18 16.70
N PHE A 325 -2.86 4.68 16.10
CA PHE A 325 -1.84 5.54 15.50
C PHE A 325 -2.42 6.38 14.35
N GLN A 326 -3.17 5.77 13.44
CA GLN A 326 -3.84 6.43 12.32
C GLN A 326 -4.78 7.54 12.80
N THR A 327 -5.57 7.27 13.85
CA THR A 327 -6.44 8.26 14.50
C THR A 327 -5.64 9.45 15.03
N LYS A 328 -4.50 9.20 15.71
CA LYS A 328 -3.64 10.27 16.24
C LYS A 328 -3.05 11.14 15.13
N VAL A 329 -2.50 10.51 14.08
CA VAL A 329 -1.88 11.20 12.93
C VAL A 329 -2.91 12.05 12.20
N LEU A 330 -4.10 11.50 11.93
CA LEU A 330 -5.16 12.23 11.23
C LEU A 330 -5.70 13.39 12.07
N ASN A 331 -5.92 13.20 13.38
CA ASN A 331 -6.27 14.29 14.29
C ASN A 331 -5.21 15.40 14.29
N HIS A 332 -3.93 15.02 14.34
CA HIS A 332 -2.83 15.97 14.33
C HIS A 332 -2.79 16.80 13.04
N ALA A 333 -3.05 16.19 11.89
CA ALA A 333 -3.16 16.90 10.61
C ALA A 333 -4.28 17.95 10.59
N LEU A 334 -5.37 17.74 11.33
CA LEU A 334 -6.48 18.69 11.43
C LEU A 334 -6.19 19.90 12.35
N LEU A 335 -5.10 19.87 13.12
CA LEU A 335 -4.69 20.98 14.00
C LEU A 335 -4.03 22.14 13.24
N PHE A 336 -3.61 21.94 11.98
CA PHE A 336 -2.98 22.99 11.19
C PHE A 336 -3.97 24.14 10.94
N PRO A 337 -3.66 25.39 11.32
CA PRO A 337 -4.64 26.48 11.37
C PRO A 337 -5.38 26.76 10.05
N HIS A 338 -4.65 26.61 8.94
CA HIS A 338 -5.15 26.87 7.58
C HIS A 338 -5.51 25.60 6.81
N ALA A 339 -5.55 24.43 7.46
CA ALA A 339 -5.96 23.19 6.82
C ALA A 339 -7.38 23.29 6.28
N LYS A 340 -7.52 23.13 4.95
CA LYS A 340 -8.79 23.18 4.22
C LYS A 340 -9.14 21.83 3.62
N ARG A 341 -8.14 21.10 3.12
CA ARG A 341 -8.30 19.81 2.43
C ARG A 341 -7.34 18.78 3.00
N ILE A 342 -7.88 17.69 3.53
CA ILE A 342 -7.10 16.60 4.09
C ILE A 342 -7.53 15.32 3.40
N VAL A 343 -6.57 14.60 2.83
CA VAL A 343 -6.82 13.28 2.26
C VAL A 343 -6.22 12.24 3.19
N TYR A 344 -7.09 11.39 3.72
CA TYR A 344 -6.69 10.20 4.46
C TYR A 344 -6.73 9.00 3.52
N SER A 345 -5.66 8.19 3.50
CA SER A 345 -5.65 6.95 2.73
C SER A 345 -4.95 5.80 3.43
N THR A 346 -5.36 4.58 3.10
CA THR A 346 -4.68 3.37 3.54
C THR A 346 -4.64 2.32 2.43
N CYS A 347 -3.67 1.42 2.56
CA CYS A 347 -3.55 0.17 1.82
C CYS A 347 -4.30 -1.01 2.48
N SER A 348 -5.34 -0.73 3.27
CA SER A 348 -6.04 -1.72 4.09
C SER A 348 -7.46 -2.00 3.60
N VAL A 349 -7.90 -3.25 3.76
CA VAL A 349 -9.31 -3.64 3.56
C VAL A 349 -10.13 -3.56 4.85
N HIS A 350 -9.50 -3.44 6.01
CA HIS A 350 -10.17 -3.48 7.31
C HIS A 350 -10.88 -2.16 7.62
N GLU A 351 -12.17 -2.26 7.97
CA GLU A 351 -12.97 -1.11 8.42
C GLU A 351 -12.36 -0.39 9.63
N MET A 352 -11.70 -1.14 10.52
CA MET A 352 -11.03 -0.62 11.72
C MET A 352 -9.96 0.43 11.40
N GLU A 353 -9.26 0.30 10.27
CA GLU A 353 -8.24 1.25 9.81
C GLU A 353 -8.82 2.33 8.88
N ASN A 354 -10.08 2.18 8.45
CA ASN A 354 -10.68 2.97 7.38
C ASN A 354 -11.81 3.84 7.93
N GLU A 355 -13.06 3.39 7.78
CA GLU A 355 -14.24 4.11 8.21
C GLU A 355 -14.26 4.37 9.72
N ALA A 356 -13.78 3.43 10.54
CA ALA A 356 -13.75 3.61 11.99
C ALA A 356 -12.84 4.78 12.41
N VAL A 357 -11.66 4.90 11.79
CA VAL A 357 -10.73 6.02 12.01
C VAL A 357 -11.39 7.34 11.60
N VAL A 358 -11.94 7.40 10.38
CA VAL A 358 -12.59 8.60 9.85
C VAL A 358 -13.76 9.04 10.73
N LYS A 359 -14.60 8.09 11.17
CA LYS A 359 -15.74 8.35 12.06
C LYS A 359 -15.31 8.92 13.39
N LYS A 360 -14.30 8.30 14.03
CA LYS A 360 -13.74 8.74 15.33
C LYS A 360 -13.16 10.15 15.23
N VAL A 361 -12.40 10.44 14.18
CA VAL A 361 -11.79 11.75 13.97
C VAL A 361 -12.82 12.83 13.66
N LEU A 362 -13.79 12.59 12.78
CA LEU A 362 -14.81 13.60 12.45
C LEU A 362 -15.71 13.94 13.64
N ALA A 363 -16.01 12.96 14.50
CA ALA A 363 -16.73 13.20 15.75
C ALA A 363 -15.97 14.15 16.69
N GLN A 364 -14.63 14.10 16.68
CA GLN A 364 -13.77 14.97 17.48
C GLN A 364 -13.52 16.35 16.85
N ASN A 365 -13.79 16.49 15.54
CA ASN A 365 -13.43 17.68 14.76
C ASN A 365 -14.65 18.22 13.97
N PRO A 366 -15.64 18.83 14.64
CA PRO A 366 -16.92 19.21 14.03
C PRO A 366 -16.81 20.30 12.95
N LYS A 367 -15.66 20.98 12.85
CA LYS A 367 -15.35 21.97 11.80
C LYS A 367 -15.04 21.33 10.44
N PHE A 368 -14.87 20.01 10.40
CA PHE A 368 -14.57 19.28 9.17
C PHE A 368 -15.73 18.37 8.76
N MET A 369 -15.78 18.01 7.49
CA MET A 369 -16.79 17.11 6.92
C MET A 369 -16.21 16.31 5.76
N LEU A 370 -16.87 15.20 5.40
CA LEU A 370 -16.55 14.46 4.19
C LEU A 370 -17.02 15.23 2.95
N GLN A 371 -16.21 15.18 1.90
CA GLN A 371 -16.56 15.66 0.57
C GLN A 371 -16.43 14.52 -0.44
N GLN A 372 -17.42 14.38 -1.32
CA GLN A 372 -17.36 13.41 -2.40
C GLN A 372 -16.21 13.73 -3.37
N SER A 373 -15.51 12.68 -3.80
CA SER A 373 -14.42 12.78 -4.78
C SER A 373 -14.50 11.63 -5.79
N MET A 374 -13.89 11.84 -6.97
CA MET A 374 -13.88 10.89 -8.09
C MET A 374 -15.27 10.25 -8.34
N PRO A 375 -16.28 11.01 -8.79
CA PRO A 375 -17.66 10.51 -8.98
C PRO A 375 -17.74 9.33 -9.95
N SER A 376 -16.81 9.23 -10.92
CA SER A 376 -16.72 8.12 -11.86
C SER A 376 -16.30 6.78 -11.24
N TRP A 377 -15.64 6.79 -10.08
CA TRP A 377 -15.22 5.58 -9.39
C TRP A 377 -16.40 4.91 -8.68
N LYS A 378 -16.84 3.71 -9.11
CA LYS A 378 -18.12 3.15 -8.61
C LYS A 378 -18.06 2.62 -7.18
N ARG A 379 -16.93 2.07 -6.74
CA ARG A 379 -16.81 1.43 -5.43
C ARG A 379 -16.65 2.47 -4.32
N ARG A 380 -17.57 2.44 -3.36
CA ARG A 380 -17.65 3.41 -2.25
C ARG A 380 -17.35 2.76 -0.90
N GLY A 381 -17.41 3.55 0.18
CA GLY A 381 -17.22 3.06 1.55
C GLY A 381 -18.29 2.06 1.99
N ASN A 382 -18.12 1.48 3.18
CA ASN A 382 -19.10 0.56 3.74
C ASN A 382 -20.35 1.31 4.27
N PRO A 383 -21.57 1.07 3.71
CA PRO A 383 -22.79 1.74 4.13
C PRO A 383 -23.23 1.42 5.56
N THR A 384 -22.75 0.33 6.18
CA THR A 384 -23.17 -0.06 7.54
C THR A 384 -22.48 0.72 8.66
N THR A 385 -21.54 1.61 8.31
CA THR A 385 -20.67 2.31 9.28
C THR A 385 -21.32 3.54 9.90
N GLY A 386 -22.44 4.00 9.34
CA GLY A 386 -23.09 5.26 9.71
C GLY A 386 -22.34 6.51 9.23
N LEU A 387 -21.36 6.36 8.33
CA LEU A 387 -20.77 7.45 7.56
C LEU A 387 -21.46 7.59 6.20
N GLU A 388 -21.27 8.76 5.58
CA GLU A 388 -21.63 9.05 4.19
C GLU A 388 -20.76 8.23 3.22
N ALA A 389 -21.09 6.95 3.09
CA ALA A 389 -20.31 5.95 2.37
C ALA A 389 -19.99 6.36 0.92
N GLU A 390 -20.91 7.05 0.25
CA GLU A 390 -20.77 7.58 -1.11
C GLU A 390 -19.67 8.64 -1.27
N LYS A 391 -19.22 9.25 -0.16
CA LYS A 391 -18.10 10.19 -0.13
C LYS A 391 -16.75 9.53 0.11
N LEU A 392 -16.76 8.24 0.43
CA LEU A 392 -15.57 7.43 0.67
C LEU A 392 -15.27 6.57 -0.56
N ILE A 393 -14.00 6.26 -0.77
CA ILE A 393 -13.54 5.40 -1.86
C ILE A 393 -12.93 4.15 -1.27
N ARG A 394 -13.35 2.99 -1.77
CA ARG A 394 -12.65 1.71 -1.58
C ARG A 394 -12.20 1.19 -2.93
N CYS A 395 -11.12 0.42 -2.91
CA CYS A 395 -10.61 -0.33 -4.04
C CYS A 395 -10.54 -1.82 -3.67
N ASP A 396 -10.83 -2.69 -4.64
CA ASP A 396 -10.75 -4.13 -4.52
C ASP A 396 -9.96 -4.72 -5.71
N PRO A 397 -9.00 -5.63 -5.44
CA PRO A 397 -8.25 -6.32 -6.47
C PRO A 397 -9.03 -7.08 -7.52
N VAL A 398 -10.11 -7.74 -7.14
CA VAL A 398 -10.83 -8.66 -8.05
C VAL A 398 -11.63 -7.87 -9.06
N ASN A 399 -12.30 -6.82 -8.60
CA ASN A 399 -13.26 -6.09 -9.42
C ASN A 399 -12.69 -4.82 -10.05
N ASP A 400 -11.70 -4.21 -9.39
CA ASP A 400 -11.22 -2.89 -9.77
C ASP A 400 -9.80 -2.92 -10.37
N GLN A 401 -9.18 -4.12 -10.43
CA GLN A 401 -7.83 -4.35 -10.97
C GLN A 401 -6.72 -3.53 -10.28
N THR A 402 -6.90 -3.15 -9.02
CA THR A 402 -5.92 -2.36 -8.23
C THR A 402 -5.57 -3.08 -6.93
N ASN A 403 -4.59 -2.59 -6.16
CA ASN A 403 -4.51 -3.05 -4.77
C ASN A 403 -5.75 -2.63 -3.97
N GLY A 404 -6.07 -3.40 -2.92
CA GLY A 404 -7.05 -3.00 -1.92
C GLY A 404 -6.61 -1.69 -1.26
N PHE A 405 -7.51 -0.70 -1.24
CA PHE A 405 -7.16 0.66 -0.86
C PHE A 405 -8.39 1.40 -0.33
N PHE A 406 -8.16 2.42 0.49
CA PHE A 406 -9.18 3.31 1.02
C PHE A 406 -8.74 4.76 0.89
N VAL A 407 -9.67 5.65 0.54
CA VAL A 407 -9.44 7.10 0.49
C VAL A 407 -10.65 7.86 1.02
N ALA A 408 -10.40 8.85 1.88
CA ALA A 408 -11.39 9.79 2.37
C ALA A 408 -10.89 11.23 2.14
N LEU A 409 -11.72 12.06 1.50
CA LEU A 409 -11.49 13.50 1.41
C LEU A 409 -12.27 14.21 2.53
N ILE A 410 -11.52 14.85 3.41
CA ILE A 410 -12.03 15.64 4.53
C ILE A 410 -11.76 17.11 4.22
N VAL A 411 -12.80 17.94 4.32
CA VAL A 411 -12.69 19.39 4.06
C VAL A 411 -13.20 20.20 5.24
N LYS A 412 -12.61 21.38 5.44
CA LYS A 412 -13.11 22.34 6.43
C LYS A 412 -14.46 22.89 5.94
N LYS A 413 -15.46 22.90 6.83
CA LYS A 413 -16.77 23.49 6.55
C LYS A 413 -16.58 24.97 6.23
N HIS A 414 -17.28 25.47 5.21
CA HIS A 414 -17.37 26.90 4.99
C HIS A 414 -18.11 27.52 6.17
N GLU A 415 -17.46 28.43 6.89
CA GLU A 415 -18.17 29.32 7.81
C GLU A 415 -19.03 30.23 6.93
N ILE A 416 -20.35 30.12 7.06
CA ILE A 416 -21.25 31.16 6.58
C ILE A 416 -20.94 32.36 7.46
N GLU A 417 -20.18 33.34 6.94
CA GLU A 417 -20.04 34.64 7.58
C GLU A 417 -21.46 35.16 7.90
N GLY A 418 -21.65 35.55 9.16
CA GLY A 418 -22.95 35.76 9.77
C GLY A 418 -23.91 36.59 8.92
N THR A 419 -25.16 36.15 8.92
CA THR A 419 -26.32 36.99 8.63
C THR A 419 -26.16 38.35 9.34
N PRO A 420 -26.41 39.49 8.66
CA PRO A 420 -26.36 40.79 9.29
C PRO A 420 -27.33 40.81 10.48
N ASP A 421 -26.79 41.21 11.61
CA ASP A 421 -27.49 41.32 12.89
C ASP A 421 -28.85 42.02 12.74
N LYS A 422 -29.90 41.38 13.26
CA LYS A 422 -31.28 41.87 13.17
C LYS A 422 -31.38 43.24 13.87
N ALA A 423 -31.60 44.27 13.06
CA ALA A 423 -32.35 45.49 13.37
C ALA A 423 -32.19 46.07 14.79
N LYS A 424 -31.21 46.98 14.97
CA LYS A 424 -31.31 48.03 16.00
C LYS A 424 -32.55 48.89 15.71
N LYS A 425 -33.62 48.72 16.50
CA LYS A 425 -34.80 49.60 16.50
C LYS A 425 -34.38 51.06 16.73
N PRO A 426 -34.89 52.03 15.96
CA PRO A 426 -34.60 53.44 16.20
C PRO A 426 -35.29 53.92 17.48
N LYS A 427 -34.55 54.62 18.34
CA LYS A 427 -35.07 55.31 19.53
C LYS A 427 -36.09 56.36 19.10
N ARG A 428 -37.35 56.22 19.54
CA ARG A 428 -38.39 57.26 19.44
C ARG A 428 -37.92 58.53 20.17
N LYS A 429 -37.70 59.62 19.44
CA LYS A 429 -37.59 60.97 20.00
C LYS A 429 -38.96 61.37 20.56
N ARG A 430 -39.05 61.60 21.88
CA ARG A 430 -40.16 62.31 22.52
C ARG A 430 -40.17 63.76 22.01
N ARG A 431 -41.24 64.17 21.32
CA ARG A 431 -41.56 65.58 21.07
C ARG A 431 -42.13 66.16 22.37
N LYS A 432 -41.48 67.20 22.90
CA LYS A 432 -42.11 68.14 23.85
C LYS A 432 -43.07 69.02 23.06
N LYS A 433 -44.33 69.07 23.47
CA LYS A 433 -45.19 70.25 23.45
C LYS A 433 -46.10 70.16 24.66
#